data_AF-A0A177YCK0-F1
#
_entry.id   AF-A0A177YCK0-F1
#
_cell.length_a   1.000
_cell.length_b   1.000
_cell.length_c   1.000
_cell.angle_alpha   90.00
_cell.angle_beta   90.00
_cell.angle_gamma   90.00
#
_symmetry.space_group_name_H-M   'P 1'
#
loop_
_entity.id
_entity.type
_entity.pdbx_description
1 polymer ?
#
loop_
_entity_poly.entity_id
_entity_poly.type
_entity_poly.pdbx_seq_one_letter_code
_entity_poly.pdbx_strand_id
1 'polypeptide(L)'
;MASSWRGASISPKAFGIPCGAYLPLMACLYVGHKPWVWITAVMIIVCFGVMAHIGWTLDVCWNKFLGFMRGGRIVSRPWWYRNRFRD
;
A
#
# COMPACT_ATOMS: atom_id res chain seq x y z
N MET A 1 22.53 -14.63 -6.95
CA MET A 1 22.30 -13.38 -6.18
C MET A 1 21.28 -12.55 -6.94
N ALA A 2 20.18 -12.12 -6.32
CA ALA A 2 19.24 -11.20 -6.98
C ALA A 2 19.95 -9.87 -7.26
N SER A 3 19.69 -9.22 -8.39
CA SER A 3 20.29 -7.93 -8.72
C SER A 3 19.96 -6.89 -7.64
N SER A 4 20.92 -6.03 -7.30
CA SER A 4 20.73 -4.93 -6.34
C SER A 4 19.54 -4.05 -6.71
N TRP A 5 19.32 -3.86 -8.02
CA TRP A 5 18.16 -3.18 -8.59
C TRP A 5 16.81 -3.80 -8.21
N ARG A 6 16.72 -5.14 -8.15
CA ARG A 6 15.50 -5.83 -7.74
C ARG A 6 15.23 -5.68 -6.25
N GLY A 7 16.29 -5.60 -5.43
CA GLY A 7 16.18 -5.27 -4.00
C GLY A 7 15.69 -3.83 -3.78
N ALA A 8 16.18 -2.88 -4.59
CA ALA A 8 15.82 -1.47 -4.50
C ALA A 8 14.35 -1.19 -4.88
N SER A 9 13.72 -2.04 -5.70
CA SER A 9 12.30 -1.90 -6.06
C SER A 9 11.32 -2.35 -4.96
N ILE A 10 11.80 -3.02 -3.91
CA ILE A 10 10.93 -3.47 -2.82
C ILE A 10 10.67 -2.29 -1.88
N SER A 11 9.41 -1.97 -1.65
CA SER A 11 9.04 -0.93 -0.69
C SER A 11 9.63 -1.23 0.69
N PRO A 12 10.36 -0.28 1.30
CA PRO A 12 11.02 -0.52 2.58
C PRO A 12 9.99 -0.77 3.69
N LYS A 13 10.25 -1.80 4.51
CA LYS A 13 9.42 -2.20 5.63
C LYS A 13 10.25 -2.25 6.91
N ALA A 14 9.74 -1.69 7.99
CA ALA A 14 10.28 -1.82 9.33
C ALA A 14 9.31 -2.66 10.17
N PHE A 15 9.79 -3.70 10.85
CA PHE A 15 8.94 -4.64 11.63
C PHE A 15 7.75 -5.21 10.83
N GLY A 16 7.90 -5.39 9.51
CA GLY A 16 6.82 -5.85 8.62
C GLY A 16 5.81 -4.77 8.21
N ILE A 17 5.89 -3.58 8.80
CA ILE A 17 5.04 -2.42 8.51
C ILE A 17 5.73 -1.54 7.44
N PRO A 18 5.01 -1.04 6.42
CA PRO A 18 5.61 -0.14 5.43
C PRO A 18 6.14 1.14 6.10
N CYS A 19 7.36 1.57 5.75
CA CYS A 19 8.01 2.72 6.38
C CYS A 19 7.19 4.03 6.29
N GLY A 20 6.38 4.17 5.25
CA GLY A 20 5.47 5.33 5.10
C GLY A 20 4.43 5.46 6.22
N ALA A 21 4.07 4.37 6.91
CA ALA A 21 3.13 4.41 8.02
C ALA A 21 3.66 5.15 9.25
N TYR A 22 4.97 5.36 9.34
CA TYR A 22 5.62 6.05 10.46
C TYR A 22 5.76 7.56 10.25
N LEU A 23 5.42 8.09 9.06
CA LEU A 23 5.43 9.53 8.78
C LEU A 23 4.62 10.39 9.78
N PRO A 24 3.48 9.93 10.32
CA PRO A 24 2.75 10.67 11.36
C PRO A 24 3.56 10.92 12.64
N LEU A 25 4.53 10.05 12.98
CA LEU A 25 5.42 10.28 14.12
C LEU A 25 6.32 11.49 13.87
N MET A 26 6.74 11.71 12.62
CA MET A 26 7.47 12.91 12.24
C MET A 26 6.60 14.15 12.45
N ALA A 27 5.32 14.09 12.05
CA ALA A 27 4.38 15.18 12.27
C ALA A 27 4.13 15.47 13.77
N CYS A 28 4.13 14.44 14.63
CA CYS A 28 4.02 14.61 16.09
C CYS A 28 5.18 15.45 16.66
N LEU A 29 6.36 15.38 16.05
CA LEU A 29 7.53 16.14 16.47
C LEU A 29 7.40 17.64 16.20
N TYR A 30 6.65 18.04 15.16
CA TYR A 30 6.58 19.43 14.68
C TYR A 30 5.26 20.15 14.99
N VAL A 31 4.12 19.44 15.04
CA VAL A 31 2.77 20.05 15.15
C VAL A 31 2.37 20.31 16.62
N GLY A 32 3.22 19.92 17.56
CA GLY A 32 3.07 20.16 19.00
C GLY A 32 2.56 18.94 19.75
N HIS A 33 3.01 18.81 21.00
CA HIS A 33 2.77 17.66 21.89
C HIS A 33 1.32 17.56 22.43
N LYS A 34 0.33 17.81 21.57
CA LYS A 34 -1.07 17.59 21.90
C LYS A 34 -1.33 16.08 21.96
N PRO A 35 -1.97 15.56 23.02
CA PRO A 35 -2.19 14.13 23.18
C PRO A 35 -2.99 13.51 22.02
N TRP A 36 -3.92 14.28 21.45
CA TRP A 36 -4.69 13.86 20.28
C TRP A 36 -3.85 13.54 19.04
N VAL A 37 -2.73 14.24 18.83
CA VAL A 37 -1.83 14.00 17.68
C VAL A 37 -1.07 12.69 17.84
N TRP A 38 -0.67 12.36 19.08
CA TRP A 38 -0.04 11.08 19.40
C TRP A 38 -1.01 9.91 19.24
N ILE A 39 -2.25 10.08 19.70
CA ILE A 39 -3.30 9.06 19.56
C ILE A 39 -3.55 8.77 18.07
N THR A 40 -3.70 9.80 17.23
CA THR A 40 -3.93 9.60 15.80
C THR A 40 -2.74 8.95 15.11
N ALA A 41 -1.51 9.32 15.45
CA ALA A 41 -0.32 8.68 14.89
C ALA A 41 -0.22 7.19 15.25
N VAL A 42 -0.47 6.83 16.51
CA VAL A 42 -0.50 5.42 16.94
C VAL A 42 -1.60 4.65 16.22
N MET A 43 -2.81 5.23 16.11
CA MET A 43 -3.92 4.59 15.41
C MET A 43 -3.61 4.32 13.94
N ILE A 44 -2.93 5.26 13.25
CA ILE A 44 -2.50 5.06 11.87
C ILE A 44 -1.52 3.89 11.78
N ILE A 45 -0.49 3.86 12.65
CA ILE A 45 0.52 2.78 12.64
C ILE A 45 -0.11 1.42 12.90
N VAL A 46 -1.00 1.32 13.90
CA VAL A 46 -1.71 0.08 14.22
C VAL A 46 -2.58 -0.38 13.06
N CYS A 47 -3.33 0.53 12.44
CA CYS A 47 -4.16 0.22 11.27
C CYS A 47 -3.32 -0.35 10.11
N PHE A 48 -2.18 0.28 9.81
CA PHE A 48 -1.25 -0.22 8.80
C PHE A 48 -0.59 -1.54 9.18
N GLY A 49 -0.31 -1.79 10.46
CA GLY A 49 0.20 -3.06 10.96
C GLY A 49 -0.80 -4.21 10.77
N VAL A 50 -2.08 -3.97 11.09
CA VAL A 50 -3.15 -4.96 10.87
C VAL A 50 -3.31 -5.25 9.36
N MET A 51 -3.34 -4.21 8.52
CA MET A 51 -3.40 -4.39 7.07
C MET A 51 -2.20 -5.18 6.52
N ALA A 52 -0.99 -4.90 7.03
CA ALA A 52 0.22 -5.60 6.63
C ALA A 52 0.19 -7.09 7.02
N HIS A 53 -0.35 -7.43 8.19
CA HIS A 53 -0.48 -8.82 8.64
C HIS A 53 -1.48 -9.62 7.81
N ILE A 54 -2.55 -8.98 7.32
CA ILE A 54 -3.54 -9.58 6.42
C ILE A 54 -3.00 -9.69 4.97
N GLY A 55 -1.89 -9.01 4.66
CA GLY A 55 -1.35 -8.92 3.30
C GLY A 55 -2.09 -7.90 2.43
N TRP A 56 -2.95 -7.07 3.01
CA TRP A 56 -3.61 -5.96 2.32
C TRP A 56 -2.62 -4.79 2.20
N THR A 57 -1.81 -4.82 1.15
CA THR A 57 -0.94 -3.68 0.81
C THR A 57 -1.77 -2.50 0.30
N LEU A 58 -1.25 -1.29 0.40
CA LEU A 58 -1.88 -0.09 -0.17
C LEU A 58 -2.22 -0.28 -1.65
N ASP A 59 -1.35 -0.96 -2.40
CA ASP A 59 -1.59 -1.28 -3.80
C ASP A 59 -2.82 -2.17 -3.99
N VAL A 60 -3.05 -3.15 -3.10
CA VAL A 60 -4.24 -4.01 -3.17
C VAL A 60 -5.50 -3.19 -2.91
N CYS A 61 -5.49 -2.34 -1.87
CA CYS A 61 -6.61 -1.44 -1.57
C CYS A 61 -6.88 -0.48 -2.75
N TRP A 62 -5.81 0.10 -3.31
CA TRP A 62 -5.90 1.02 -4.44
C TRP A 62 -6.41 0.33 -5.71
N ASN A 63 -5.89 -0.85 -6.05
CA ASN A 63 -6.36 -1.63 -7.19
C ASN A 63 -7.82 -2.06 -7.03
N LYS A 64 -8.25 -2.39 -5.80
CA LYS A 64 -9.65 -2.74 -5.51
C LYS A 64 -10.56 -1.51 -5.63
N PHE A 65 -10.10 -0.36 -5.17
CA PHE A 65 -10.80 0.92 -5.34
C PHE A 65 -10.91 1.32 -6.81
N LEU A 66 -9.82 1.23 -7.58
CA LEU A 66 -9.82 1.46 -9.03
C LEU A 66 -10.72 0.47 -9.76
N GLY A 67 -10.72 -0.81 -9.37
CA GLY A 67 -11.61 -1.82 -9.92
C GLY A 67 -13.09 -1.52 -9.65
N PHE A 68 -13.39 -1.04 -8.44
CA PHE A 68 -14.73 -0.57 -8.08
C PHE A 68 -15.15 0.63 -8.93
N MET A 69 -14.30 1.67 -9.03
CA MET A 69 -14.59 2.86 -9.85
C MET A 69 -14.70 2.55 -11.35
N ARG A 70 -13.89 1.62 -11.87
CA ARG A 70 -13.90 1.23 -13.28
C ARG A 70 -15.16 0.44 -13.66
N GLY A 71 -15.83 -0.17 -12.69
CA GLY A 71 -16.99 -1.04 -12.91
C GLY A 71 -16.62 -2.36 -13.61
N GLY A 72 -17.63 -3.22 -13.82
CA GLY A 72 -17.45 -4.58 -14.34
C GLY A 72 -17.19 -4.70 -15.84
N ARG A 73 -17.18 -3.60 -16.60
CA ARG A 73 -17.05 -3.65 -18.08
C ARG A 73 -15.59 -3.60 -18.51
N ILE A 74 -15.08 -4.72 -19.01
CA ILE A 74 -13.80 -4.78 -19.74
C ILE A 74 -14.08 -4.38 -21.19
N VAL A 75 -13.97 -3.08 -21.49
CA VAL A 75 -14.46 -2.51 -22.77
C VAL A 75 -13.57 -2.88 -23.97
N SER A 76 -12.34 -3.32 -23.76
CA SER A 76 -11.47 -3.81 -24.83
C SER A 76 -10.29 -4.58 -24.28
N ARG A 77 -10.23 -5.89 -24.54
CA ARG A 77 -8.95 -6.61 -24.51
C ARG A 77 -8.29 -6.42 -25.88
N PRO A 78 -7.04 -5.95 -25.96
CA PRO A 78 -6.35 -5.83 -27.23
C PRO A 78 -6.32 -7.17 -27.98
N TRP A 79 -6.35 -7.15 -29.31
CA TRP A 79 -6.45 -8.37 -30.12
C TRP A 79 -5.31 -9.37 -29.83
N TRP A 80 -4.11 -8.88 -29.50
CA TRP A 80 -2.96 -9.71 -29.14
C TRP A 80 -3.10 -10.41 -27.77
N TYR A 81 -3.90 -9.85 -26.85
CA TYR A 81 -4.15 -10.45 -25.53
C TYR A 81 -5.08 -11.66 -25.65
N ARG A 82 -6.01 -11.60 -26.60
CA ARG A 82 -7.04 -12.61 -26.86
C ARG A 82 -6.45 -13.94 -27.37
N ASN A 83 -5.27 -13.91 -27.98
CA ASN A 83 -4.63 -15.08 -28.58
C ASN A 83 -3.56 -15.73 -27.69
N ARG A 84 -3.16 -15.09 -26.59
CA ARG A 84 -2.02 -15.52 -25.76
C ARG A 84 -2.41 -16.51 -24.66
N PHE A 85 -3.64 -16.44 -24.18
CA PHE A 85 -4.18 -17.35 -23.18
C PHE A 85 -5.41 -18.01 -23.81
N ARG A 86 -5.24 -19.22 -24.32
CA ARG A 86 -6.36 -20.06 -24.74
C ARG A 86 -6.99 -20.59 -23.46
N ASP A 87 -8.25 -20.21 -23.21
CA ASP A 87 -9.12 -20.95 -22.28
C ASP A 87 -9.36 -22.36 -22.83
#